data_AF-A0A924XU81-F1
#
_entry.id   AF-A0A924XU81-F1
#
_cell.length_a   1.000
_cell.length_b   1.000
_cell.length_c   1.000
_cell.angle_alpha   90.00
_cell.angle_beta   90.00
_cell.angle_gamma   90.00
#
_symmetry.space_group_name_H-M   'P 1'
#
loop_
_entity.id
_entity.type
_entity.pdbx_description
1 polymer ?
#
loop_
_entity_poly.entity_id
_entity_poly.type
_entity_poly.pdbx_seq_one_letter_code
_entity_poly.pdbx_strand_id
1 'polypeptide(L)'
;MAPVLVILEMKLGFTLELVLQGVDRLPAADEVWLAVRATRRGRDRDRRVRALCRLLGFGLLAVHDARGETEVLNEPEAYRPRANLRRRRALLKEHAARRG
;
A
#
# COMPACT_ATOMS: atom_id res chain seq x y z
N MET A 1 -13.86 23.84 11.90
CA MET A 1 -13.31 22.75 11.07
C MET A 1 -13.35 21.49 11.91
N ALA A 2 -13.84 20.36 11.38
CA ALA A 2 -13.81 19.11 12.12
C ALA A 2 -12.34 18.65 12.33
N PRO A 3 -12.01 17.96 13.44
CA PRO A 3 -10.68 17.40 13.62
C PRO A 3 -10.40 16.32 12.56
N VAL A 4 -9.13 16.16 12.20
CA VAL A 4 -8.64 15.08 11.31
C VAL A 4 -8.13 13.93 12.18
N LEU A 5 -8.56 12.71 11.91
CA LEU A 5 -8.14 11.49 12.58
C LEU A 5 -7.18 10.69 11.69
N VAL A 6 -5.93 10.58 12.14
CA VAL A 6 -4.89 9.78 11.51
C VAL A 6 -4.58 8.58 12.39
N ILE A 7 -4.57 7.37 11.82
CA ILE A 7 -4.20 6.14 12.53
C ILE A 7 -2.92 5.57 11.92
N LEU A 8 -1.96 5.22 12.78
CA LEU A 8 -0.71 4.58 12.39
C LEU A 8 -0.62 3.18 12.99
N GLU A 9 -0.56 2.16 12.14
CA GLU A 9 -0.36 0.76 12.52
C GLU A 9 1.12 0.40 12.35
N MET A 10 1.76 -0.06 13.42
CA MET A 10 3.22 -0.29 13.45
C MET A 10 3.57 -1.76 13.72
N LYS A 11 4.47 -2.33 12.91
CA LYS A 11 5.03 -3.68 13.10
C LYS A 11 6.52 -3.73 12.73
N LEU A 12 7.25 -4.75 13.17
CA LEU A 12 8.67 -4.93 12.82
C LEU A 12 8.92 -5.24 11.33
N GLY A 13 7.88 -5.63 10.59
CA GLY A 13 7.97 -5.90 9.17
C GLY A 13 6.59 -5.85 8.51
N PHE A 14 6.59 -5.71 7.19
CA PHE A 14 5.36 -5.64 6.43
C PHE A 14 4.76 -7.05 6.30
N THR A 15 3.56 -7.28 6.83
CA THR A 15 2.87 -8.58 6.80
C THR A 15 1.45 -8.42 6.25
N LEU A 16 0.80 -9.52 5.88
CA LEU A 16 -0.63 -9.49 5.53
C LEU A 16 -1.46 -9.00 6.73
N GLU A 17 -1.10 -9.42 7.95
CA GLU A 17 -1.76 -8.96 9.18
C GLU A 17 -1.73 -7.43 9.33
N LEU A 18 -0.58 -6.79 9.09
CA LEU A 18 -0.48 -5.32 9.12
C LEU A 18 -1.42 -4.67 8.08
N VAL A 19 -1.54 -5.26 6.89
CA VAL A 19 -2.44 -4.76 5.86
C VAL A 19 -3.89 -4.90 6.29
N LEU A 20 -4.29 -6.05 6.83
CA LEU A 20 -5.67 -6.30 7.28
C LEU A 20 -6.05 -5.36 8.44
N GLN A 21 -5.14 -5.18 9.42
CA GLN A 21 -5.32 -4.20 10.48
C GLN A 21 -5.53 -2.79 9.91
N GLY A 22 -4.71 -2.38 8.94
CA GLY A 22 -4.91 -1.11 8.25
C GLY A 22 -6.28 -0.99 7.56
N VAL A 23 -6.74 -2.05 6.89
CA VAL A 23 -8.07 -2.07 6.24
C VAL A 23 -9.17 -1.87 7.27
N ASP A 24 -9.08 -2.53 8.42
CA ASP A 24 -10.05 -2.40 9.51
C ASP A 24 -10.09 -0.98 10.11
N ARG A 25 -9.04 -0.18 9.93
CA ARG A 25 -9.00 1.23 10.37
C ARG A 25 -9.61 2.21 9.39
N LEU A 26 -9.64 1.89 8.09
CA LEU A 26 -10.12 2.81 7.04
C LEU A 26 -11.52 3.41 7.32
N PRO A 27 -12.52 2.66 7.83
CA PRO A 27 -13.86 3.22 8.06
C PRO A 27 -13.91 4.30 9.14
N ALA A 28 -12.91 4.37 10.01
CA ALA A 28 -12.90 5.26 11.18
C ALA A 28 -11.94 6.45 11.05
N ALA A 29 -11.00 6.43 10.09
CA ALA A 29 -9.93 7.42 9.99
C ALA A 29 -9.96 8.17 8.66
N ASP A 30 -9.51 9.42 8.67
CA ASP A 30 -9.28 10.20 7.45
C ASP A 30 -8.03 9.71 6.71
N GLU A 31 -7.01 9.27 7.46
CA GLU A 31 -5.79 8.68 6.93
C GLU A 31 -5.34 7.46 7.75
N VAL A 32 -4.88 6.43 7.04
CA VAL A 32 -4.26 5.25 7.65
C VAL A 32 -2.84 5.08 7.13
N TRP A 33 -1.90 4.97 8.06
CA TRP A 33 -0.49 4.79 7.81
C TRP A 33 -0.01 3.44 8.30
N LEU A 34 0.79 2.75 7.49
CA LEU A 34 1.50 1.54 7.89
C LEU A 34 2.95 1.90 8.15
N ALA A 35 3.47 1.55 9.32
CA ALA A 35 4.86 1.78 9.69
C ALA A 35 5.59 0.45 9.90
N VAL A 36 6.73 0.30 9.23
CA VAL A 36 7.57 -0.88 9.37
C VAL A 36 9.02 -0.51 9.60
N ARG A 37 9.76 -1.35 10.32
CA ARG A 37 11.21 -1.16 10.48
C ARG A 37 11.88 -1.14 9.11
N ALA A 38 12.71 -0.14 8.88
CA ALA A 38 13.43 0.06 7.63
C ALA A 38 14.41 -1.08 7.40
N THR A 39 14.45 -1.59 6.17
CA THR A 39 15.40 -2.61 5.76
C THR A 39 16.07 -2.25 4.45
N ARG A 40 17.19 -2.89 4.15
CA ARG A 40 17.94 -2.63 2.91
C ARG A 40 17.34 -3.35 1.68
N ARG A 41 16.64 -4.47 1.90
CA ARG A 41 16.13 -5.36 0.82
C ARG A 41 14.80 -6.06 1.15
N GLY A 42 14.09 -5.62 2.18
CA GLY A 42 12.83 -6.19 2.62
C GLY A 42 11.62 -5.59 1.90
N ARG A 43 10.44 -5.88 2.46
CA ARG A 43 9.14 -5.53 1.86
C ARG A 43 8.89 -4.02 1.78
N ASP A 44 9.50 -3.21 2.65
CA ASP A 44 9.51 -1.74 2.58
C ASP A 44 10.18 -1.22 1.28
N ARG A 45 11.02 -2.04 0.64
CA ARG A 45 11.69 -1.73 -0.63
C ARG A 45 11.05 -2.42 -1.84
N ASP A 46 10.05 -3.28 -1.64
CA ASP A 46 9.34 -3.95 -2.74
C ASP A 46 8.32 -3.01 -3.41
N ARG A 47 8.50 -2.77 -4.71
CA ARG A 47 7.58 -1.93 -5.50
C ARG A 47 6.14 -2.45 -5.52
N ARG A 48 5.93 -3.76 -5.37
CA ARG A 48 4.61 -4.38 -5.30
C ARG A 48 3.89 -4.04 -4.00
N VAL A 49 4.63 -3.97 -2.89
CA VAL A 49 4.10 -3.55 -1.58
C VAL A 49 3.67 -2.08 -1.64
N ARG A 50 4.50 -1.21 -2.22
CA ARG A 50 4.15 0.19 -2.45
C ARG A 50 2.95 0.35 -3.38
N ALA A 51 2.84 -0.49 -4.42
CA ALA A 51 1.68 -0.51 -5.30
C ALA A 51 0.41 -0.96 -4.56
N LEU A 52 0.50 -1.96 -3.67
CA LEU A 52 -0.61 -2.41 -2.84
C LEU A 52 -1.06 -1.31 -1.86
N CYS A 53 -0.13 -0.64 -1.17
CA CYS A 53 -0.47 0.45 -0.26
C CYS A 53 -1.19 1.58 -1.01
N ARG A 54 -0.68 1.98 -2.18
CA ARG A 54 -1.39 2.94 -3.06
C ARG A 54 -2.79 2.46 -3.42
N LEU A 55 -2.93 1.20 -3.87
CA LEU A 55 -4.21 0.61 -4.26
C LEU A 55 -5.26 0.68 -3.13
N LEU A 56 -4.83 0.49 -1.90
CA LEU A 56 -5.69 0.47 -0.71
C LEU A 56 -5.84 1.85 -0.03
N GLY A 57 -5.10 2.87 -0.49
CA GLY A 57 -5.14 4.21 0.09
C GLY A 57 -4.28 4.40 1.33
N PHE A 58 -3.32 3.50 1.60
CA PHE A 58 -2.43 3.60 2.76
C PHE A 58 -1.19 4.45 2.50
N GLY A 59 -0.84 5.25 3.51
CA GLY A 59 0.52 5.74 3.68
C GLY A 59 1.45 4.60 4.12
N LEU A 60 2.73 4.69 3.77
CA LEU A 60 3.75 3.71 4.17
C LEU A 60 5.01 4.43 4.65
N LEU A 61 5.43 4.13 5.88
CA LEU A 61 6.64 4.65 6.51
C LEU A 61 7.65 3.53 6.73
N ALA A 62 8.93 3.83 6.50
CA ALA A 62 10.04 3.04 6.98
C ALA A 62 10.70 3.72 8.19
N VAL A 63 10.79 3.01 9.32
CA VAL A 63 11.33 3.54 10.58
C VAL A 63 12.76 3.06 10.77
N HIS A 64 13.71 3.98 10.89
CA HIS A 64 15.13 3.72 11.09
C HIS A 64 15.48 3.80 12.58
N ASP A 65 15.21 2.74 13.34
CA ASP A 65 15.38 2.70 14.81
C ASP A 65 16.73 3.25 15.29
N ALA A 66 17.84 2.84 14.67
CA ALA A 66 19.19 3.23 15.07
C ALA A 66 19.49 4.72 14.83
N ARG A 67 18.74 5.38 13.95
CA ARG A 67 18.91 6.80 13.61
C ARG A 67 17.83 7.69 14.22
N GLY A 68 16.74 7.10 14.72
CA GLY A 68 15.57 7.85 15.16
C GLY A 68 14.85 8.59 14.03
N GLU A 69 14.98 8.10 12.79
CA GLU A 69 14.46 8.75 11.58
C GLU A 69 13.32 7.94 10.96
N THR A 70 12.47 8.60 10.18
CA THR A 70 11.45 7.94 9.36
C THR A 70 11.56 8.38 7.90
N GLU A 71 11.32 7.46 6.97
CA GLU A 71 11.27 7.70 5.53
C GLU A 71 9.84 7.47 5.03
N VAL A 72 9.24 8.47 4.38
CA VAL A 72 7.96 8.31 3.70
C VAL A 72 8.18 7.56 2.40
N LEU A 73 7.61 6.36 2.32
CA LEU A 73 7.71 5.50 1.16
C LEU A 73 6.54 5.69 0.20
N ASN A 74 5.36 5.97 0.77
CA ASN A 74 4.11 6.30 0.12
C ASN A 74 3.33 7.28 0.99
N GLU A 75 2.71 8.28 0.35
CA GLU A 75 1.65 9.09 0.96
C GLU A 75 0.30 8.34 0.86
N PRO A 76 -0.62 8.53 1.83
CA PRO A 76 -2.01 8.09 1.69
C PRO A 76 -2.71 8.94 0.62
N GLU A 77 -3.22 8.29 -0.43
CA GLU A 77 -3.99 8.96 -1.47
C GLU A 77 -5.05 8.01 -2.02
N ALA A 78 -6.23 8.56 -2.37
CA ALA A 78 -7.27 7.79 -3.04
C ALA A 78 -6.77 7.20 -4.37
N TYR A 79 -6.76 5.87 -4.47
CA TYR A 79 -6.29 5.21 -5.67
C TYR A 79 -7.22 5.44 -6.86
N ARG A 80 -6.66 5.97 -7.95
CA ARG A 80 -7.33 6.02 -9.25
C ARG A 80 -6.61 5.08 -10.23
N PRO A 81 -7.15 3.87 -10.50
CA PRO A 81 -6.48 2.91 -11.37
C PRO A 81 -6.27 3.45 -12.77
N ARG A 82 -5.02 3.44 -13.26
CA ARG A 82 -4.74 3.72 -14.67
C ARG A 82 -5.03 2.49 -15.51
N ALA A 83 -6.01 2.59 -16.41
CA ALA A 83 -6.37 1.48 -17.30
C ALA A 83 -5.21 1.11 -18.26
N ASN A 84 -4.85 -0.18 -18.31
CA ASN A 84 -3.95 -0.72 -19.33
C ASN A 84 -4.77 -1.32 -20.48
N LEU A 85 -5.23 -0.45 -21.38
CA LEU A 85 -6.10 -0.83 -22.50
C LEU A 85 -5.44 -1.84 -23.45
N ARG A 86 -4.11 -1.76 -23.64
CA ARG A 86 -3.35 -2.70 -24.46
C ARG A 86 -3.40 -4.11 -23.88
N ARG A 87 -3.06 -4.25 -22.59
CA ARG A 87 -3.12 -5.54 -21.88
C ARG A 87 -4.53 -6.10 -21.88
N ARG A 88 -5.54 -5.25 -21.63
CA ARG A 88 -6.96 -5.65 -21.69
C ARG A 88 -7.32 -6.24 -23.05
N ARG A 89 -6.98 -5.55 -24.15
CA ARG A 89 -7.26 -6.04 -25.51
C ARG A 89 -6.56 -7.36 -25.81
N ALA A 90 -5.29 -7.52 -25.39
CA ALA A 90 -4.54 -8.76 -25.59
C ALA A 90 -5.19 -9.95 -24.86
N LEU A 91 -5.59 -9.76 -23.59
CA LEU A 91 -6.28 -10.78 -22.81
C LEU A 91 -7.62 -11.19 -23.43
N LEU A 92 -8.40 -10.22 -23.92
CA LEU A 92 -9.67 -10.51 -24.59
C LEU A 92 -9.47 -11.29 -25.89
N LYS A 93 -8.46 -10.92 -26.68
CA LYS A 93 -8.12 -11.63 -27.92
C LYS A 93 -7.68 -13.07 -27.63
N GLU A 94 -6.82 -13.24 -26.64
CA GLU A 94 -6.34 -14.56 -26.22
C GLU A 94 -7.50 -15.43 -25.72
N HIS A 95 -8.35 -14.90 -24.84
CA HIS A 95 -9.53 -15.60 -24.34
C HIS A 95 -10.48 -16.03 -25.45
N ALA A 96 -10.77 -15.15 -26.43
CA ALA A 96 -11.62 -15.48 -27.57
C ALA A 96 -11.02 -16.56 -28.49
N ALA A 97 -9.69 -16.72 -28.50
CA ALA A 97 -9.00 -17.73 -29.28
C ALA A 97 -8.85 -19.08 -28.54
N ARG A 98 -9.18 -19.15 -27.24
CA ARG A 98 -9.13 -20.40 -26.49
C ARG A 98 -10.19 -21.36 -27.03
N ARG A 99 -9.75 -22.52 -27.45
CA ARG A 99 -10.58 -23.72 -27.58
C ARG A 99 -10.27 -24.55 -26.35
N GLY A 100 -11.31 -24.93 -25.61
CA GLY A 100 -11.18 -25.68 -24.35
C GLY A 100 -10.31 -26.92 -24.49
#